data_AF-A0A8S9VVJ4-F1
#
_entry.id   AF-A0A8S9VVJ4-F1
#
_cell.length_a   1.000
_cell.length_b   1.000
_cell.length_c   1.000
_cell.angle_alpha   90.00
_cell.angle_beta   90.00
_cell.angle_gamma   90.00
#
_symmetry.space_group_name_H-M   'P 1'
#
loop_
_entity.id
_entity.type
_entity.pdbx_description
1 polymer ?
#
loop_
_entity_poly.entity_id
_entity_poly.type
_entity_poly.pdbx_seq_one_letter_code
_entity_poly.pdbx_strand_id
1 'polypeptide(L)'
;MAEYGEWNRKGATLSDVTAQKEYGVSRDFIVKGIRAGKLEYREGAIWGNPYLRILRSQLEQYIVEELGADHLSSSKNRTELRKIKKEMADLKKRLDELQARRSEIEKTIRK
;
A
#
# COMPACT_ATOMS: atom_id res chain seq x y z
N MET A 1 10.68 8.25 -20.78
CA MET A 1 11.54 7.04 -20.85
C MET A 1 12.34 7.00 -19.57
N ALA A 2 12.42 5.85 -18.89
CA ALA A 2 13.15 5.76 -17.63
C ALA A 2 14.64 6.09 -17.83
N GLU A 3 15.19 6.90 -16.93
CA GLU A 3 16.62 7.20 -16.92
C GLU A 3 17.42 5.96 -16.45
N TYR A 4 18.61 5.78 -17.02
CA TYR A 4 19.44 4.61 -16.81
C TYR A 4 19.81 4.44 -15.33
N GLY A 5 19.16 3.49 -14.65
CA GLY A 5 19.37 3.20 -13.22
C GLY A 5 18.15 3.33 -12.32
N GLU A 6 17.02 3.87 -12.81
CA GLU A 6 15.80 4.00 -12.01
C GLU A 6 15.29 2.65 -11.48
N TRP A 7 15.48 1.57 -12.23
CA TRP A 7 15.11 0.21 -11.82
C TRP A 7 15.91 -0.33 -10.62
N ASN A 8 17.15 0.14 -10.42
CA ASN A 8 18.06 -0.33 -9.38
C ASN A 8 18.00 0.52 -8.11
N ARG A 9 17.29 1.65 -8.12
CA ARG A 9 17.15 2.51 -6.95
C ARG A 9 16.20 1.85 -5.94
N LYS A 10 16.64 1.76 -4.68
CA LYS A 10 15.85 1.15 -3.59
C LYS A 10 14.49 1.84 -3.49
N GLY A 11 13.41 1.07 -3.66
CA GLY A 11 12.03 1.57 -3.59
C GLY A 11 11.46 2.19 -4.87
N ALA A 12 12.24 2.24 -5.96
CA ALA A 12 11.79 2.84 -7.22
C ALA A 12 10.87 1.93 -8.04
N THR A 13 10.94 0.61 -7.84
CA THR A 13 10.03 -0.36 -8.49
C THR A 13 8.97 -0.84 -7.51
N LEU A 14 7.75 -1.04 -8.00
CA LEU A 14 6.68 -1.69 -7.26
C LEU A 14 6.04 -2.80 -8.09
N SER A 15 5.34 -3.72 -7.42
CA SER A 15 4.53 -4.73 -8.09
C SER A 15 3.10 -4.22 -8.34
N ASP A 16 2.36 -4.88 -9.23
CA ASP A 16 0.93 -4.65 -9.44
C ASP A 16 0.10 -4.78 -8.15
N VAL A 17 0.43 -5.76 -7.30
CA VAL A 17 -0.23 -5.94 -5.99
C VAL A 17 0.05 -4.77 -5.05
N THR A 18 1.28 -4.26 -5.04
CA THR A 18 1.66 -3.10 -4.23
C THR A 18 1.03 -1.83 -4.78
N ALA A 19 0.93 -1.68 -6.10
CA ALA A 19 0.28 -0.56 -6.76
C ALA A 19 -1.19 -0.45 -6.33
N GLN A 20 -1.89 -1.59 -6.32
CA GLN A 20 -3.27 -1.66 -5.89
C GLN A 20 -3.43 -1.29 -4.41
N LYS A 21 -2.49 -1.71 -3.55
CA LYS A 21 -2.55 -1.39 -2.12
C LYS A 21 -2.26 0.07 -1.81
N GLU A 22 -1.24 0.64 -2.44
CA GLU A 22 -0.77 2.01 -2.17
C GLU A 22 -1.58 3.08 -2.89
N TYR A 23 -1.94 2.84 -4.16
CA TYR A 23 -2.60 3.83 -5.02
C TYR A 23 -4.06 3.49 -5.35
N GLY A 24 -4.55 2.32 -4.93
CA GLY A 24 -5.91 1.90 -5.25
C GLY A 24 -6.14 1.59 -6.72
N VAL A 25 -5.09 1.52 -7.53
CA VAL A 25 -5.18 1.26 -8.98
C VAL A 25 -5.35 -0.22 -9.27
N SER A 26 -6.24 -0.55 -10.20
CA SER A 26 -6.49 -1.94 -10.59
C SER A 26 -5.41 -2.45 -11.55
N ARG A 27 -5.22 -3.77 -11.60
CA ARG A 27 -4.28 -4.39 -12.55
C ARG A 27 -4.58 -3.99 -14.01
N ASP A 28 -5.85 -3.88 -14.38
CA ASP A 28 -6.29 -3.38 -15.69
C ASP A 28 -5.79 -1.97 -16.00
N PHE A 29 -5.76 -1.08 -15.01
CA PHE A 29 -5.24 0.28 -15.19
C PHE A 29 -3.74 0.25 -15.53
N ILE A 30 -2.98 -0.60 -14.85
CA ILE A 30 -1.55 -0.80 -15.12
C ILE A 30 -1.35 -1.38 -16.51
N VAL A 31 -2.12 -2.42 -16.88
CA VAL A 31 -2.04 -3.04 -18.22
C VAL A 31 -2.41 -2.03 -19.32
N LYS A 32 -3.39 -1.15 -19.08
CA LYS A 32 -3.72 -0.05 -20.00
C LYS A 32 -2.54 0.93 -20.15
N GLY A 33 -1.90 1.32 -19.06
CA GLY A 33 -0.71 2.19 -19.11
C GLY A 33 0.46 1.54 -19.84
N ILE A 34 0.66 0.23 -19.69
CA ILE A 34 1.65 -0.55 -20.44
C ILE A 34 1.31 -0.58 -21.93
N ARG A 35 0.05 -0.88 -22.29
CA ARG A 35 -0.41 -0.90 -23.68
C ARG A 35 -0.33 0.47 -24.35
N ALA A 36 -0.53 1.53 -23.58
CA ALA A 36 -0.38 2.91 -24.04
C ALA A 36 1.09 3.35 -24.17
N GLY A 37 2.06 2.51 -23.78
CA GLY A 37 3.49 2.85 -23.79
C GLY A 37 3.90 3.87 -22.74
N LYS A 38 3.02 4.17 -21.78
CA LYS A 38 3.28 5.14 -20.69
C LYS A 38 3.98 4.50 -19.49
N LEU A 39 3.81 3.20 -19.30
CA LEU A 39 4.44 2.43 -18.22
C LEU A 39 5.41 1.40 -18.78
N GLU A 40 6.64 1.43 -18.31
CA GLU A 40 7.58 0.34 -18.54
C GLU A 40 7.33 -0.76 -17.49
N TYR A 41 7.34 -2.01 -17.95
CA TYR A 41 7.16 -3.17 -17.10
C TYR A 41 8.30 -4.17 -17.26
N ARG A 42 8.54 -4.91 -16.19
CA ARG A 42 9.37 -6.11 -16.19
C ARG A 42 8.59 -7.24 -15.54
N GLU A 43 8.62 -8.40 -16.17
CA GLU A 43 8.05 -9.60 -15.57
C GLU A 43 9.01 -10.12 -14.50
N GLY A 44 8.46 -10.42 -13.33
CA GLY A 44 9.18 -11.12 -12.26
C GLY A 44 8.36 -12.31 -11.79
N ALA A 45 9.02 -13.27 -11.15
CA ALA A 45 8.35 -14.35 -10.44
C ALA A 45 8.88 -14.41 -9.01
N ILE A 46 7.98 -14.44 -8.04
CA ILE A 46 8.31 -14.73 -6.64
C ILE A 46 7.67 -16.08 -6.34
N TRP A 47 8.49 -17.10 -6.06
CA TRP A 47 8.05 -18.46 -5.73
C TRP A 47 7.06 -19.06 -6.76
N GLY A 48 7.30 -18.82 -8.05
CA GLY A 48 6.43 -19.31 -9.14
C GLY A 48 5.19 -18.47 -9.41
N ASN A 49 4.90 -17.44 -8.61
CA ASN A 49 3.82 -16.51 -8.89
C ASN A 49 4.31 -15.33 -9.76
N PRO A 50 3.82 -15.18 -11.01
CA PRO A 50 4.22 -14.09 -11.88
C PRO A 50 3.64 -12.77 -11.38
N TYR A 51 4.45 -11.72 -11.38
CA TYR A 51 4.04 -10.37 -11.04
C TYR A 51 4.66 -9.36 -12.01
N LEU A 52 3.97 -8.24 -12.16
CA LEU A 52 4.45 -7.14 -13.00
C LEU A 52 5.21 -6.16 -12.13
N ARG A 53 6.51 -5.95 -12.39
CA ARG A 53 7.27 -4.83 -11.83
C ARG A 53 7.11 -3.62 -12.72
N ILE A 54 6.76 -2.50 -12.12
CA ILE A 54 6.63 -1.20 -12.77
C ILE A 54 7.38 -0.15 -11.95
N LEU A 55 7.73 0.97 -12.59
CA LEU A 55 8.38 2.09 -11.91
C LEU A 55 7.35 2.96 -11.19
N ARG A 56 7.67 3.35 -9.95
CA ARG A 56 6.83 4.20 -9.10
C ARG A 56 6.61 5.57 -9.73
N SER A 57 7.69 6.20 -10.20
CA SER A 57 7.62 7.52 -10.85
C SER A 57 6.68 7.51 -12.06
N GLN A 58 6.77 6.49 -12.91
CA GLN A 58 5.94 6.37 -14.11
C GLN A 58 4.47 6.11 -13.74
N LEU A 59 4.23 5.24 -12.75
CA LEU A 59 2.86 4.99 -12.28
C LEU A 59 2.24 6.25 -11.67
N GLU A 60 2.98 6.98 -10.84
CA GLU A 60 2.50 8.24 -10.25
C GLU A 60 2.18 9.27 -11.33
N GLN A 61 3.06 9.44 -12.34
CA GLN A 61 2.80 10.31 -13.49
C GLN A 61 1.53 9.88 -14.25
N TYR A 62 1.40 8.59 -14.56
CA TYR A 62 0.25 8.07 -15.28
C TYR A 62 -1.07 8.24 -14.50
N ILE A 63 -1.03 8.08 -13.17
CA ILE A 63 -2.18 8.36 -12.30
C ILE A 63 -2.54 9.85 -12.34
N VAL A 64 -1.56 10.74 -12.26
CA VAL A 64 -1.82 12.19 -12.35
C VAL A 64 -2.43 12.56 -13.70
N GLU A 65 -1.96 11.97 -14.79
CA GLU A 65 -2.49 12.22 -16.12
C GLU A 65 -3.94 11.71 -16.31
N GLU A 66 -4.26 10.50 -15.85
CA GLU A 66 -5.56 9.88 -16.12
C GLU A 66 -6.63 10.18 -15.05
N LEU A 67 -6.23 10.27 -13.79
CA LEU A 67 -7.13 10.41 -12.63
C LEU A 67 -6.99 11.76 -11.92
N GLY A 68 -6.01 12.58 -12.30
CA GLY A 68 -5.72 13.86 -11.67
C GLY A 68 -4.93 13.74 -10.36
N ALA A 69 -4.29 14.85 -9.96
CA ALA A 69 -3.48 14.92 -8.73
C ALA A 69 -4.29 14.63 -7.44
N ASP A 70 -5.61 14.86 -7.47
CA ASP A 70 -6.52 14.59 -6.35
C ASP A 70 -6.66 13.10 -6.01
N HIS A 71 -6.45 12.21 -6.98
CA HIS A 71 -6.49 10.77 -6.72
C HIS A 71 -5.27 10.30 -5.91
N LEU A 72 -4.14 10.99 -6.05
CA LEU A 72 -2.88 10.66 -5.38
C LEU A 72 -2.90 11.13 -3.91
N SER A 73 -3.45 12.32 -3.64
CA SER A 73 -3.66 12.82 -2.27
C SER A 73 -4.71 12.00 -1.53
N SER A 74 -5.83 11.67 -2.18
CA SER A 74 -6.88 10.85 -1.57
C SER A 74 -6.44 9.40 -1.31
N SER A 75 -5.59 8.81 -2.15
CA SER A 75 -5.04 7.47 -1.89
C SER A 75 -4.06 7.44 -0.72
N LYS A 76 -3.21 8.47 -0.58
CA LYS A 76 -2.33 8.64 0.59
C LYS A 76 -3.16 8.76 1.88
N ASN A 77 -4.17 9.63 1.88
CA ASN A 77 -5.08 9.81 3.01
C ASN A 77 -5.84 8.52 3.36
N ARG A 78 -6.30 7.74 2.37
CA ARG A 78 -6.95 6.45 2.60
C ARG A 78 -6.02 5.40 3.20
N THR A 79 -4.76 5.38 2.78
CA THR A 79 -3.75 4.44 3.31
C THR A 79 -3.39 4.80 4.75
N GLU A 80 -3.21 6.09 5.05
CA GLU A 80 -3.00 6.58 6.41
C GLU A 80 -4.21 6.29 7.30
N LEU A 81 -5.43 6.53 6.83
CA LEU A 81 -6.65 6.17 7.55
C LEU A 81 -6.73 4.67 7.86
N ARG A 82 -6.30 3.79 6.93
CA ARG A 82 -6.24 2.35 7.17
C ARG A 82 -5.21 1.99 8.25
N LYS A 83 -4.04 2.63 8.23
CA LYS A 83 -3.01 2.43 9.27
C LYS A 83 -3.53 2.87 10.64
N ILE A 84 -4.08 4.08 10.74
CA ILE A 84 -4.65 4.62 11.97
C ILE A 84 -5.76 3.72 12.50
N LYS A 85 -6.68 3.27 11.64
CA LYS A 85 -7.74 2.33 12.04
C LYS A 85 -7.19 1.02 12.61
N LYS A 86 -6.13 0.48 12.01
CA LYS A 86 -5.49 -0.74 12.50
C LYS A 86 -4.84 -0.51 13.86
N GLU A 87 -4.09 0.58 14.02
CA GLU A 87 -3.47 0.96 15.30
C GLU A 87 -4.51 1.18 16.40
N MET A 88 -5.63 1.85 16.09
CA MET A 88 -6.74 1.99 17.04
C MET A 88 -7.31 0.64 17.47
N ALA A 89 -7.46 -0.31 16.54
CA ALA A 89 -7.97 -1.64 16.85
C ALA A 89 -7.00 -2.44 17.74
N ASP A 90 -5.70 -2.38 17.43
CA ASP A 90 -4.66 -3.04 18.22
C ASP A 90 -4.56 -2.45 19.63
N LEU A 91 -4.62 -1.12 19.76
CA LEU A 91 -4.64 -0.44 21.06
C LEU A 91 -5.90 -0.74 21.87
N LYS A 92 -7.06 -0.80 21.22
CA LYS A 92 -8.32 -1.16 21.89
C LYS A 92 -8.24 -2.57 22.47
N LYS A 93 -7.73 -3.54 21.70
CA LYS A 93 -7.53 -4.90 22.19
C LYS A 93 -6.62 -4.94 23.41
N ARG A 94 -5.52 -4.18 23.38
CA ARG A 94 -4.59 -4.08 24.50
C ARG A 94 -5.21 -3.41 25.73
N LEU A 95 -6.11 -2.45 25.52
CA LEU A 95 -6.86 -1.81 26.59
C LEU A 95 -7.85 -2.78 27.24
N ASP A 96 -8.58 -3.57 26.43
CA ASP A 96 -9.49 -4.61 26.93
C ASP A 96 -8.73 -5.67 27.76
N GLU A 97 -7.56 -6.11 27.31
CA GLU A 97 -6.69 -7.04 28.05
C GLU A 97 -6.24 -6.47 29.41
N LEU A 98 -5.88 -5.18 29.46
CA LEU A 98 -5.50 -4.50 30.69
C LEU A 98 -6.68 -4.30 31.64
N GLN A 99 -7.87 -3.99 31.10
CA GLN A 99 -9.09 -3.88 31.90
C GLN A 99 -9.51 -5.21 32.52
N ALA A 100 -9.37 -6.32 31.79
CA ALA A 100 -9.62 -7.66 32.31
C ALA A 100 -8.68 -7.98 33.48
N ARG A 101 -7.36 -7.76 33.30
CA ARG A 101 -6.37 -7.95 34.37
C ARG A 101 -6.63 -7.06 35.58
N ARG A 102 -6.96 -5.78 35.37
CA ARG A 102 -7.31 -4.87 36.47
C ARG A 102 -8.50 -5.40 37.26
N SER A 103 -9.54 -5.89 36.58
CA SER A 103 -10.76 -6.41 37.21
C SER A 103 -10.49 -7.69 38.02
N GLU A 104 -9.62 -8.56 37.55
CA GLU A 104 -9.17 -9.75 38.31
C GLU A 104 -8.41 -9.36 39.58
N ILE A 105 -7.48 -8.40 39.47
CA ILE A 105 -6.71 -7.92 40.61
C ILE A 105 -7.62 -7.20 41.62
N GLU A 106 -8.53 -6.33 41.18
CA GLU A 106 -9.50 -5.66 42.05
C GLU A 106 -10.41 -6.65 42.78
N LYS A 107 -10.87 -7.72 42.11
CA LYS A 107 -11.64 -8.79 42.76
C LYS A 107 -10.82 -9.55 43.79
N THR A 108 -9.52 -9.74 43.54
CA THR A 108 -8.60 -10.42 44.45
C THR A 108 -8.31 -9.57 45.69
N ILE A 109 -8.17 -8.25 45.54
CA ILE A 109 -7.94 -7.31 46.66
C ILE A 109 -9.19 -7.13 47.52
N ARG A 110 -10.38 -7.25 46.92
CA ARG A 110 -11.67 -7.04 47.61
C ARG A 110 -12.18 -8.28 48.35
N LYS A 111 -11.47 -9.40 48.26
CA LYS A 111 -11.76 -10.67 48.93
C LYS A 111 -10.85 -10.83 50.15
#